data_AF-A0A7W4K487-F1
#
_entry.id   AF-A0A7W4K487-F1
#
_cell.length_a   1.000
_cell.length_b   1.000
_cell.length_c   1.000
_cell.angle_alpha   90.00
_cell.angle_beta   90.00
_cell.angle_gamma   90.00
#
_symmetry.space_group_name_H-M   'P 1'
#
loop_
_entity.id
_entity.type
_entity.pdbx_description
1 polymer ?
#
loop_
_entity_poly.entity_id
_entity_poly.type
_entity_poly.pdbx_seq_one_letter_code
_entity_poly.pdbx_strand_id
1 'polypeptide(L)' 'MPTNRPWDAVPFRRAFAGLDPAGLAQEWLRHNPAYRHDHAAIIRMDKVDAEAWRAFARRWGLRFPCRP' A
#
# COMPACT_ATOMS: atom_id res chain seq x y z
N MET A 1 -30.37 -0.59 16.65
CA MET A 1 -29.86 -1.16 15.39
C MET A 1 -28.34 -1.10 15.44
N PRO A 2 -27.59 -2.22 15.50
CA PRO A 2 -26.15 -2.12 15.47
C PRO A 2 -25.71 -1.75 14.05
N THR A 3 -25.09 -0.59 13.93
CA THR A 3 -24.40 -0.07 12.75
C THR A 3 -23.07 -0.81 12.60
N ASN A 4 -23.12 -2.10 12.23
CA ASN A 4 -21.93 -2.87 11.89
C ASN A 4 -21.37 -2.26 10.60
N ARG A 5 -20.39 -1.36 10.70
CA ARG A 5 -19.78 -0.78 9.51
C ARG A 5 -18.79 -1.83 8.99
N PRO A 6 -18.76 -2.16 7.71
CA PRO A 6 -17.93 -3.28 7.21
C PRO A 6 -16.44 -3.16 7.57
N TRP A 7 -15.94 -1.96 7.87
CA TRP A 7 -14.57 -1.71 8.34
C TRP A 7 -14.33 -1.99 9.83
N ASP A 8 -15.37 -2.07 10.68
CA ASP A 8 -15.25 -2.33 12.13
C ASP A 8 -15.39 -3.82 12.48
N ALA A 9 -15.66 -4.66 11.49
CA ALA A 9 -15.93 -6.08 11.68
C ALA A 9 -14.72 -6.79 12.33
N VAL A 10 -15.01 -7.67 13.29
CA VAL A 10 -14.01 -8.46 14.05
C VAL A 10 -12.96 -9.15 13.15
N PRO A 11 -13.30 -9.70 11.96
CA PRO A 11 -12.29 -10.27 11.07
C PRO A 11 -11.22 -9.28 10.62
N PHE A 12 -11.59 -8.04 10.26
CA PHE A 12 -10.63 -7.01 9.84
C PHE A 12 -9.75 -6.56 10.99
N ARG A 13 -10.34 -6.37 12.18
CA ARG A 13 -9.56 -6.04 13.38
C ARG A 13 -8.51 -7.10 13.70
N ARG A 14 -8.85 -8.39 13.61
CA ARG A 14 -7.88 -9.48 13.80
C ARG A 14 -6.81 -9.52 12.70
N ALA A 15 -7.21 -9.34 11.45
CA ALA A 15 -6.29 -9.38 10.31
C ALA A 15 -5.23 -8.27 10.37
N PHE A 16 -5.57 -7.10 10.92
CA PHE A 16 -4.67 -5.94 10.97
C PHE A 16 -4.12 -5.61 12.37
N ALA A 17 -4.52 -6.35 13.41
CA ALA A 17 -4.11 -6.08 14.80
C ALA A 17 -2.58 -6.08 15.02
N GLY A 18 -1.83 -6.81 14.20
CA GLY A 18 -0.37 -6.89 14.30
C GLY A 18 0.39 -5.92 13.41
N LEU A 19 -0.31 -5.09 12.61
CA LEU A 19 0.35 -4.14 11.73
C LEU A 19 0.67 -2.85 12.47
N ASP A 20 1.88 -2.34 12.25
CA ASP A 20 2.21 -0.97 12.59
C ASP A 20 1.47 0.00 11.64
N PRO A 21 1.49 1.32 11.91
CA PRO A 21 0.82 2.29 11.06
C PRO A 21 1.25 2.22 9.58
N ALA A 22 2.52 1.90 9.31
CA ALA A 22 3.04 1.75 7.96
C ALA A 22 2.46 0.50 7.26
N GLY A 23 2.42 -0.63 7.95
CA GLY A 23 1.82 -1.87 7.48
C GLY A 23 0.33 -1.69 7.19
N LEU A 24 -0.40 -1.00 8.06
CA LEU A 24 -1.81 -0.70 7.83
C LEU A 24 -1.99 0.16 6.57
N ALA A 25 -1.20 1.23 6.41
CA ALA A 25 -1.23 2.07 5.20
C ALA A 25 -0.93 1.27 3.92
N GLN A 26 -0.01 0.31 3.98
CA GLN A 26 0.32 -0.55 2.85
C GLN A 26 -0.85 -1.46 2.45
N GLU A 27 -1.62 -1.98 3.40
CA GLU A 27 -2.81 -2.79 3.09
C GLU A 27 -3.91 -1.95 2.41
N TRP A 28 -4.10 -0.70 2.83
CA TRP A 28 -5.00 0.22 2.12
C TRP A 28 -4.57 0.45 0.67
N LEU A 29 -3.26 0.61 0.41
CA LEU A 29 -2.75 0.73 -0.95
C LEU A 29 -2.98 -0.54 -1.78
N ARG A 30 -2.79 -1.74 -1.19
CA ARG A 30 -3.02 -3.03 -1.88
C ARG A 30 -4.46 -3.21 -2.34
N HIS A 31 -5.42 -2.62 -1.63
CA HIS A 31 -6.83 -2.64 -2.03
C HIS A 31 -7.19 -1.60 -3.10
N ASN A 32 -6.32 -0.64 -3.41
CA ASN A 32 -6.55 0.36 -4.45
C ASN A 32 -6.24 -0.21 -5.85
N PRO A 33 -7.21 -0.25 -6.79
CA PRO A 33 -7.00 -0.81 -8.12
C PRO A 33 -5.99 -0.03 -8.96
N ALA A 34 -5.92 1.30 -8.82
CA ALA A 34 -4.93 2.12 -9.50
C ALA A 34 -3.52 1.85 -8.96
N TYR A 35 -3.37 1.67 -7.64
CA TYR A 35 -2.10 1.26 -7.04
C TYR A 35 -1.64 -0.09 -7.59
N ARG A 36 -2.54 -1.07 -7.64
CA ARG A 36 -2.24 -2.40 -8.18
C ARG A 36 -1.79 -2.34 -9.64
N HIS A 37 -2.44 -1.49 -10.45
CA HIS A 37 -2.06 -1.29 -11.85
C HIS A 37 -0.66 -0.69 -11.98
N ASP A 38 -0.40 0.43 -11.29
CA ASP A 38 0.90 1.11 -11.32
C ASP A 38 2.02 0.22 -10.76
N HIS A 39 1.76 -0.48 -9.65
CA HIS A 39 2.69 -1.42 -9.04
C HIS A 39 3.03 -2.57 -9.98
N ALA A 40 2.03 -3.14 -10.66
CA ALA A 40 2.27 -4.17 -11.66
C ALA A 40 3.03 -3.64 -12.88
N ALA A 41 2.81 -2.38 -13.27
CA ALA A 41 3.51 -1.75 -14.38
C ALA A 41 5.00 -1.55 -14.05
N ILE A 42 5.30 -1.00 -12.86
CA ILE A 42 6.68 -0.71 -12.46
C ILE A 42 7.47 -2.00 -12.17
N ILE A 43 6.87 -3.02 -11.55
CA ILE A 43 7.54 -4.31 -11.29
C ILE A 43 7.85 -5.09 -12.57
N ARG A 44 7.07 -4.89 -13.65
CA ARG A 44 7.29 -5.56 -14.95
C ARG A 44 8.37 -4.87 -15.80
N MET A 45 8.85 -3.70 -15.41
CA MET A 45 9.94 -3.02 -16.12
C MET A 45 11.28 -3.68 -15.77
N ASP A 46 11.95 -4.25 -16.77
CA ASP A 46 13.24 -4.96 -16.63
C ASP A 46 14.35 -4.09 -16.02
N LYS A 47 14.31 -2.79 -16.30
CA LYS A 47 15.14 -1.77 -15.65
C LYS A 47 14.30 -0.56 -15.28
N VAL A 48 13.83 -0.53 -14.03
CA VAL A 48 13.24 0.68 -13.45
C VAL A 48 14.39 1.60 -13.04
N ASP A 49 14.51 2.76 -13.68
CA ASP A 49 15.46 3.76 -13.24
C ASP A 49 15.06 4.34 -11.86
N ALA A 50 16.03 4.97 -11.18
CA ALA A 50 15.79 5.52 -9.86
C ALA A 50 14.72 6.62 -9.84
N GLU A 51 14.50 7.33 -10.96
CA GLU A 51 13.51 8.39 -11.04
C GLU A 51 12.09 7.84 -11.18
N ALA A 52 11.90 6.75 -11.92
CA ALA A 52 10.64 6.03 -12.00
C ALA A 52 10.21 5.49 -10.62
N TRP A 53 11.16 4.95 -9.85
CA TRP A 53 10.90 4.56 -8.46
C TRP A 53 10.52 5.75 -7.57
N ARG A 54 11.22 6.88 -7.70
CA ARG A 54 10.90 8.11 -6.95
C ARG A 54 9.54 8.68 -7.37
N ALA A 55 9.21 8.66 -8.65
CA ALA A 55 7.92 9.12 -9.15
C ALA A 55 6.78 8.25 -8.62
N PHE A 56 6.95 6.92 -8.63
CA PHE A 56 6.01 5.98 -8.02
C PHE A 56 5.85 6.25 -6.52
N ALA A 57 6.96 6.44 -5.80
CA ALA A 57 6.95 6.72 -4.38
C ALA A 57 6.20 8.03 -4.06
N ARG A 58 6.50 9.12 -4.78
CA ARG A 58 5.84 10.42 -4.62
C ARG A 58 4.33 10.34 -4.90
N ARG A 59 3.93 9.61 -5.94
CA ARG A 59 2.51 9.44 -6.31
C ARG A 59 1.70 8.74 -5.22
N TRP A 60 2.29 7.72 -4.58
CA TRP A 60 1.59 6.88 -3.61
C TRP A 60 1.92 7.22 -2.15
N GLY A 61 2.69 8.29 -1.90
CA GLY A 61 3.10 8.70 -0.56
C GLY A 61 4.05 7.71 0.12
N LEU A 62 4.75 6.88 -0.65
CA LEU A 62 5.68 5.90 -0.12
C LEU A 62 7.04 6.54 0.17
N ARG A 63 7.72 5.99 1.17
CA ARG A 63 9.09 6.35 1.48
C ARG A 63 9.88 5.06 1.64
N PHE A 64 10.64 4.71 0.61
CA PHE A 64 11.57 3.59 0.70
C PHE A 64 12.78 4.02 1.53
N PRO A 65 13.33 3.16 2.39
CA PRO A 65 14.61 3.44 3.02
C PRO A 65 15.67 3.58 1.91
N CYS A 66 16.12 4.80 1.66
CA CYS A 66 17.36 5.00 0.92
C CYS A 66 18.47 4.40 1.78
N ARG A 67 19.06 3.29 1.35
CA ARG A 67 20.34 2.87 1.92
C ARG A 67 21.33 4.01 1.65
N PRO A 68 22.05 4.52 2.66
CA PRO A 68 23.15 5.45 2.43
C PRO A 68 24.23 4.79 1.56
#